data_AF-A0A9Q0KTR6-F1
#
_entry.id   AF-A0A9Q0KTR6-F1
#
_cell.length_a   1.000
_cell.length_b   1.000
_cell.length_c   1.000
_cell.angle_alpha   90.00
_cell.angle_beta   90.00
_cell.angle_gamma   90.00
#
_symmetry.space_group_name_H-M   'P 1'
#
loop_
_entity.id
_entity.type
_entity.pdbx_description
1 polymer ?
#
loop_
_entity_poly.entity_id
_entity_poly.type
_entity_poly.pdbx_seq_one_letter_code
_entity_poly.pdbx_strand_id
1 'polypeptide(L)'
;MGIKTAQFPLLQGQSLLPYNKACFNFLARAFYGVNPADTKLGDKGPTLIALWIFFQLAPLLTLGLPSFLEDPLLHTFRLPPFLVKGSYKKLYDFFYNASGKILDEGEKMGIQREEACHNLIFATCFNSYGGMKILFPSLLKFIGQAGVKLHK
;
A
#
# COMPACT_ATOMS: atom_id res chain seq x y z
N MET A 1 -5.86 9.04 29.23
CA MET A 1 -5.84 9.41 27.79
C MET A 1 -5.36 8.18 27.03
N GLY A 2 -6.27 7.26 26.69
CA GLY A 2 -5.90 6.05 25.96
C GLY A 2 -5.51 6.44 24.54
N ILE A 3 -4.26 6.20 24.16
CA ILE A 3 -3.86 6.19 22.76
C ILE A 3 -4.73 5.11 22.12
N LYS A 4 -5.80 5.51 21.43
CA LYS A 4 -6.49 4.61 20.51
C LYS A 4 -5.41 4.24 19.51
N THR A 5 -4.87 3.03 19.62
CA THR A 5 -4.06 2.41 18.58
C THR A 5 -4.77 2.69 17.28
N ALA A 6 -4.07 3.32 16.33
CA ALA A 6 -4.64 3.67 15.05
C ALA A 6 -5.20 2.38 14.46
N GLN A 7 -6.54 2.23 14.43
CA GLN A 7 -7.20 1.15 13.72
C GLN A 7 -6.82 1.33 12.26
N PHE A 8 -5.79 0.61 11.84
CA PHE A 8 -5.28 0.70 10.48
C PHE A 8 -6.35 0.02 9.62
N PRO A 9 -7.03 0.76 8.74
CA PRO A 9 -8.23 0.25 8.10
C PRO A 9 -7.86 -0.58 6.86
N LEU A 10 -6.89 -1.49 7.01
CA LEU A 10 -6.42 -2.38 5.97
C LEU A 10 -7.44 -3.44 5.60
N LEU A 11 -8.33 -3.83 6.53
CA LEU A 11 -9.13 -5.05 6.40
C LEU A 11 -10.66 -4.89 6.53
N GLN A 12 -11.17 -3.68 6.81
CA GLN A 12 -12.62 -3.39 6.82
C GLN A 12 -13.19 -3.16 5.40
N GLY A 13 -12.85 -4.01 4.42
CA GLY A 13 -13.32 -3.87 3.03
C GLY A 13 -12.81 -2.61 2.29
N GLN A 14 -11.97 -1.79 2.93
CA GLN A 14 -11.55 -0.51 2.36
C GLN A 14 -10.68 -0.66 1.12
N SER A 15 -9.92 -1.74 0.94
CA SER A 15 -9.11 -1.99 -0.27
C SER A 15 -9.93 -1.94 -1.57
N LEU A 16 -11.25 -2.16 -1.48
CA LEU A 16 -12.21 -2.10 -2.58
C LEU A 16 -12.80 -0.69 -2.81
N LEU A 17 -12.48 0.28 -1.96
CA LEU A 17 -12.98 1.65 -2.14
C LEU A 17 -12.41 2.24 -3.44
N PRO A 18 -13.24 2.93 -4.25
CA PRO A 18 -12.79 3.58 -5.50
C PRO A 18 -11.58 4.49 -5.32
N TYR A 19 -11.49 5.14 -4.16
CA TYR A 19 -10.37 5.98 -3.75
C TYR A 19 -9.01 5.27 -3.74
N ASN A 20 -8.95 4.02 -3.28
CA ASN A 20 -7.70 3.26 -3.24
C ASN A 20 -7.22 2.93 -4.66
N LYS A 21 -8.14 2.53 -5.54
CA LYS A 21 -7.85 2.36 -6.96
C LYS A 21 -7.35 3.67 -7.59
N ALA A 22 -7.99 4.80 -7.28
CA ALA A 22 -7.58 6.11 -7.77
C ALA A 22 -6.16 6.48 -7.34
N CYS A 23 -5.78 6.26 -6.08
CA CYS A 23 -4.42 6.55 -5.58
C CYS A 23 -3.36 5.71 -6.29
N PHE A 24 -3.57 4.40 -6.41
CA PHE A 24 -2.60 3.54 -7.08
C PHE A 24 -2.49 3.86 -8.57
N ASN A 25 -3.61 4.09 -9.25
CA ASN A 25 -3.62 4.49 -10.66
C ASN A 25 -2.91 5.83 -10.87
N PHE A 26 -3.12 6.80 -9.97
CA PHE A 26 -2.42 8.07 -10.00
C PHE A 26 -0.91 7.87 -9.90
N LEU A 27 -0.43 7.13 -8.89
CA LEU A 27 1.01 6.88 -8.70
C LEU A 27 1.62 6.16 -9.91
N ALA A 28 0.94 5.13 -10.43
CA ALA A 28 1.44 4.39 -11.59
C ALA A 28 1.56 5.26 -12.85
N ARG A 29 0.55 6.11 -13.10
CA ARG A 29 0.57 7.03 -14.24
C ARG A 29 1.60 8.14 -14.05
N ALA A 30 1.69 8.70 -12.85
CA ALA A 30 2.59 9.82 -12.56
C ALA A 30 4.07 9.42 -12.55
N PHE A 31 4.40 8.28 -11.93
CA PHE A 31 5.79 7.84 -11.80
C PHE A 31 6.29 7.02 -12.99
N TYR A 32 5.41 6.22 -13.61
CA TYR A 32 5.83 5.26 -14.62
C TYR A 32 5.21 5.50 -16.00
N GLY A 33 4.27 6.44 -16.13
CA GLY A 33 3.55 6.67 -17.39
C GLY A 33 2.66 5.49 -17.80
N VAL A 34 2.35 4.57 -16.87
CA VAL A 34 1.59 3.35 -17.16
C VAL A 34 0.26 3.38 -16.42
N ASN A 35 -0.81 3.03 -17.14
CA ASN A 35 -2.13 2.82 -16.55
C ASN A 35 -2.27 1.34 -16.13
N PRO A 36 -2.42 1.02 -14.82
CA PRO A 36 -2.49 -0.37 -14.36
C PRO A 36 -3.57 -1.22 -15.01
N ALA A 37 -4.70 -0.60 -15.39
CA ALA A 37 -5.82 -1.25 -16.06
C ALA A 37 -5.45 -1.87 -17.41
N ASP A 38 -4.44 -1.31 -18.09
CA ASP A 38 -3.97 -1.76 -19.41
C ASP A 38 -2.87 -2.84 -19.30
N THR A 39 -2.58 -3.28 -18.07
CA THR A 39 -1.54 -4.29 -17.78
C THR A 39 -2.15 -5.58 -17.22
N LYS A 40 -1.32 -6.62 -17.08
CA LYS A 40 -1.71 -7.87 -16.40
C LYS A 40 -2.13 -7.68 -14.94
N LEU A 41 -1.76 -6.55 -14.31
CA LEU A 41 -2.14 -6.23 -12.94
C LEU A 41 -3.64 -5.88 -12.86
N GLY A 42 -4.18 -5.20 -13.87
CA GLY A 42 -5.55 -4.71 -13.91
C GLY A 42 -5.92 -3.92 -12.63
N ASP A 43 -7.08 -4.22 -12.09
CA ASP A 43 -7.61 -3.58 -10.88
C ASP A 43 -7.12 -4.21 -9.56
N LYS A 44 -6.22 -5.20 -9.62
CA LYS A 44 -5.81 -5.98 -8.44
C LYS A 44 -4.75 -5.28 -7.58
N GLY A 45 -4.13 -4.20 -8.08
CA GLY A 45 -3.04 -3.47 -7.40
C GLY A 45 -3.35 -3.15 -5.92
N PRO A 46 -4.43 -2.42 -5.61
CA PRO A 46 -4.82 -2.08 -4.23
C PRO A 46 -4.93 -3.29 -3.30
N THR A 47 -5.52 -4.39 -3.76
CA THR A 47 -5.70 -5.60 -2.96
C THR A 47 -4.38 -6.32 -2.69
N LEU A 48 -3.53 -6.43 -3.71
CA LEU A 48 -2.20 -7.05 -3.59
C LEU A 48 -1.30 -6.25 -2.65
N ILE A 49 -1.34 -4.92 -2.74
CA ILE A 49 -0.59 -4.02 -1.86
C ILE A 49 -1.12 -4.12 -0.43
N ALA A 50 -2.43 -4.10 -0.23
CA ALA A 50 -3.03 -4.22 1.10
C ALA A 50 -2.64 -5.53 1.79
N LEU A 51 -2.68 -6.65 1.07
CA LEU A 51 -2.24 -7.94 1.59
C LEU A 51 -0.75 -7.94 1.95
N TRP A 52 0.10 -7.38 1.08
CA TRP A 52 1.53 -7.30 1.36
C TRP A 52 1.85 -6.39 2.57
N ILE A 53 1.27 -5.20 2.65
CA ILE A 53 1.45 -4.29 3.78
C ILE A 53 0.94 -4.92 5.07
N PHE A 54 -0.19 -5.65 5.04
CA PHE A 54 -0.69 -6.37 6.21
C PHE A 54 0.36 -7.35 6.76
N PHE A 55 1.04 -8.11 5.92
CA PHE A 55 2.12 -9.01 6.38
C PHE A 55 3.30 -8.27 6.99
N GLN A 56 3.61 -7.05 6.51
CA GLN A 56 4.69 -6.23 7.06
C GLN A 56 4.31 -5.60 8.41
N LEU A 57 3.06 -5.17 8.54
CA LEU A 57 2.58 -4.40 9.68
C LEU A 57 1.83 -5.24 10.71
N ALA A 58 1.55 -6.53 10.46
CA ALA A 58 0.71 -7.38 11.31
C ALA A 58 0.95 -7.22 12.83
N PRO A 59 2.19 -7.18 13.34
CA PRO A 59 2.44 -6.99 14.77
C PRO A 59 1.98 -5.64 15.35
N LEU A 60 1.72 -4.65 14.51
CA LEU A 60 1.28 -3.29 14.86
C LEU A 60 -0.22 -3.08 14.62
N LEU A 61 -0.91 -4.04 14.00
CA LEU A 61 -2.29 -3.89 13.55
C LEU A 61 -3.26 -4.62 14.45
N THR A 62 -4.29 -3.91 14.91
CA THR A 62 -5.42 -4.52 15.61
C THR A 62 -6.57 -4.80 14.66
N LEU A 63 -7.07 -6.04 14.62
CA LEU A 63 -8.21 -6.44 13.77
C LEU A 63 -9.56 -6.36 14.47
N GLY A 64 -9.56 -6.23 15.80
CA GLY A 64 -10.78 -6.21 16.60
C GLY A 64 -11.30 -7.61 16.94
N LEU A 65 -10.43 -8.62 16.83
CA LEU A 65 -10.68 -9.97 17.35
C LEU A 65 -10.48 -9.98 18.88
N PRO A 66 -11.06 -10.95 19.59
CA PRO A 66 -10.72 -11.17 20.99
C PRO A 66 -9.21 -11.41 21.16
N SER A 67 -8.60 -10.86 22.21
CA SER A 67 -7.14 -10.90 22.43
C SER A 67 -6.55 -12.31 22.40
N PHE A 68 -7.25 -13.29 22.96
CA PHE A 68 -6.81 -14.69 22.96
C PHE A 68 -6.72 -15.33 21.56
N LEU A 69 -7.36 -14.73 20.55
CA LEU A 69 -7.17 -15.09 19.13
C LEU A 69 -6.17 -14.16 18.45
N GLU A 70 -6.25 -12.86 18.73
CA GLU A 70 -5.46 -11.85 18.01
C GLU A 70 -3.96 -11.93 18.36
N ASP A 71 -3.63 -12.07 19.64
CA ASP A 71 -2.26 -12.07 20.13
C ASP A 71 -1.42 -13.25 19.59
N PRO A 72 -1.88 -14.52 19.61
CA PRO A 72 -1.11 -15.61 19.03
C PRO A 72 -1.01 -15.52 17.49
N LEU A 73 -2.01 -14.92 16.82
CA LEU A 73 -2.05 -14.85 15.35
C LEU A 73 -1.21 -13.70 14.77
N LEU A 74 -1.18 -12.53 15.42
CA LEU A 74 -0.62 -11.31 14.84
C LEU A 74 0.51 -10.70 15.67
N HIS A 75 0.42 -10.76 16.99
CA HIS A 75 1.32 -10.00 17.89
C HIS A 75 2.48 -10.83 18.45
N THR A 76 2.42 -12.17 18.37
CA THR A 76 3.47 -13.05 18.92
C THR A 76 4.47 -13.50 17.87
N PHE A 77 3.99 -13.97 16.72
CA PHE A 77 4.81 -14.53 15.66
C PHE A 77 4.65 -13.74 14.37
N ARG A 78 5.72 -13.64 13.59
CA ARG A 78 5.63 -13.07 12.23
C ARG A 78 4.81 -14.01 11.35
N LEU A 79 3.94 -13.41 10.55
CA LEU A 79 3.18 -14.17 9.55
C LEU A 79 4.13 -14.83 8.54
N PRO A 80 3.90 -16.09 8.14
CA PRO A 80 4.79 -16.78 7.22
C PRO A 80 4.85 -16.11 5.83
N PRO A 81 6.02 -15.59 5.39
CA PRO A 81 6.10 -14.74 4.19
C PRO A 81 5.78 -15.48 2.88
N PHE A 82 5.86 -16.81 2.86
CA PHE A 82 5.49 -17.60 1.68
C PHE A 82 4.01 -17.44 1.30
N LEU A 83 3.14 -17.09 2.24
CA LEU A 83 1.71 -16.85 1.98
C LEU A 83 1.45 -15.59 1.13
N VAL A 84 2.37 -14.62 1.16
CA VAL A 84 2.24 -13.37 0.38
C VAL A 84 3.17 -13.32 -0.85
N LYS A 85 4.07 -14.30 -1.00
CA LYS A 85 5.04 -14.39 -2.10
C LYS A 85 4.40 -14.27 -3.48
N GLY A 86 3.30 -14.98 -3.73
CA GLY A 86 2.61 -14.94 -5.03
C GLY A 86 2.00 -13.57 -5.34
N SER A 87 1.49 -12.88 -4.33
CA SER A 87 0.94 -11.53 -4.46
C SER A 87 2.05 -10.50 -4.69
N TYR A 88 3.15 -10.61 -3.94
CA TYR A 88 4.32 -9.76 -4.12
C TYR A 88 4.96 -9.95 -5.51
N LYS A 89 5.04 -11.18 -6.02
CA LYS A 89 5.55 -11.44 -7.37
C LYS A 89 4.76 -10.70 -8.45
N LYS A 90 3.42 -10.65 -8.34
CA LYS A 90 2.58 -9.91 -9.30
C LYS A 90 2.86 -8.40 -9.26
N LEU A 91 3.13 -7.84 -8.09
CA LEU A 91 3.59 -6.46 -7.96
C LEU A 91 4.95 -6.32 -8.62
N TYR A 92 5.92 -7.17 -8.28
CA TYR A 92 7.25 -7.14 -8.87
C TYR A 92 7.22 -7.17 -10.40
N ASP A 93 6.48 -8.11 -10.99
CA ASP A 93 6.35 -8.22 -12.45
C ASP A 93 5.73 -6.95 -13.06
N PHE A 94 4.78 -6.30 -12.38
CA PHE A 94 4.24 -5.01 -12.85
C PHE A 94 5.29 -3.91 -12.82
N PHE A 95 5.96 -3.70 -11.68
CA PHE A 95 6.95 -2.62 -11.53
C PHE A 95 8.14 -2.83 -12.47
N TYR A 96 8.68 -4.05 -12.54
CA TYR A 96 9.80 -4.38 -13.43
C TYR A 96 9.52 -4.02 -14.89
N ASN A 97 8.30 -4.26 -15.36
CA ASN A 97 7.88 -3.93 -16.73
C ASN A 97 7.52 -2.44 -16.90
N ALA A 98 6.94 -1.80 -15.88
CA ALA A 98 6.47 -0.41 -15.97
C ALA A 98 7.59 0.61 -15.77
N SER A 99 8.62 0.30 -14.97
CA SER A 99 9.62 1.27 -14.54
C SER A 99 10.95 1.17 -15.28
N GLY A 100 10.97 0.59 -16.49
CA GLY A 100 12.19 0.33 -17.27
C GLY A 100 13.18 1.50 -17.28
N LYS A 101 12.73 2.71 -17.64
CA LYS A 101 13.59 3.91 -17.65
C LYS A 101 14.20 4.24 -16.29
N ILE A 102 13.45 4.07 -15.20
CA ILE A 102 13.93 4.37 -13.84
C ILE A 102 14.92 3.29 -13.37
N LEU A 103 14.67 2.04 -13.76
CA LEU A 103 15.60 0.94 -13.50
C LEU A 103 16.92 1.13 -14.24
N ASP A 104 16.87 1.58 -15.51
CA ASP A 104 18.07 1.89 -16.29
C ASP A 104 18.90 3.00 -15.63
N GLU A 105 18.26 4.03 -15.07
CA GLU A 105 18.95 5.05 -14.26
C GLU A 105 19.51 4.48 -12.95
N GLY A 106 18.79 3.59 -12.27
CA GLY A 106 19.29 2.90 -11.08
C GLY A 106 20.56 2.10 -11.35
N GLU A 107 20.63 1.41 -12.49
CA GLU A 107 21.83 0.68 -12.91
C GLU A 107 23.02 1.61 -13.18
N LYS A 108 22.79 2.79 -13.79
CA LYS A 108 23.85 3.81 -13.95
C LYS A 108 24.36 4.35 -12.61
N MET A 109 23.51 4.34 -11.58
CA MET A 109 23.88 4.69 -10.20
C MET A 109 24.56 3.53 -9.44
N GLY A 110 24.79 2.38 -10.09
CA GLY A 110 25.42 1.21 -9.50
C GLY A 110 24.48 0.33 -8.67
N ILE A 111 23.16 0.51 -8.79
CA ILE A 111 22.15 -0.31 -8.10
C ILE A 111 21.77 -1.48 -9.01
N GLN A 112 21.78 -2.70 -8.48
CA GLN A 112 21.31 -3.86 -9.25
C GLN A 112 19.84 -3.70 -9.63
N ARG A 113 19.46 -4.10 -10.84
CA ARG A 113 18.13 -3.86 -11.38
C ARG A 113 17.01 -4.46 -10.52
N GLU A 114 17.23 -5.67 -10.01
CA GLU A 114 16.31 -6.38 -9.12
C GLU A 114 16.15 -5.61 -7.80
N GLU A 115 17.26 -5.14 -7.23
CA GLU A 115 17.29 -4.33 -6.01
C GLU A 115 16.56 -2.99 -6.21
N ALA A 116 16.81 -2.31 -7.33
CA ALA A 116 16.11 -1.09 -7.69
C ALA A 116 14.60 -1.34 -7.81
N CYS A 117 14.19 -2.43 -8.44
CA CYS A 117 12.77 -2.80 -8.57
C CYS A 117 12.12 -3.01 -7.19
N HIS A 118 12.76 -3.75 -6.28
CA HIS A 118 12.26 -3.94 -4.93
C HIS A 118 12.11 -2.62 -4.15
N ASN A 119 13.07 -1.71 -4.30
CA ASN A 119 13.01 -0.39 -3.69
C ASN A 119 11.89 0.48 -4.28
N LEU A 120 11.65 0.42 -5.59
CA LEU A 120 10.53 1.12 -6.24
C LEU A 120 9.17 0.60 -5.77
N ILE A 121 9.02 -0.71 -5.58
CA ILE A 121 7.82 -1.31 -5.00
C ILE A 121 7.61 -0.76 -3.58
N PHE A 122 8.66 -0.74 -2.75
CA PHE A 122 8.55 -0.25 -1.38
C PHE A 122 8.20 1.24 -1.34
N ALA A 123 8.92 2.08 -2.09
CA ALA A 123 8.68 3.51 -2.17
C ALA A 123 7.24 3.82 -2.63
N THR A 124 6.77 3.15 -3.68
CA THR A 124 5.45 3.45 -4.24
C THR A 124 4.32 2.83 -3.43
N CYS A 125 4.43 1.57 -3.03
CA CYS A 125 3.36 0.84 -2.37
C CYS A 125 3.30 1.12 -0.86
N PHE A 126 4.45 1.09 -0.17
CA PHE A 126 4.50 1.29 1.28
C PHE A 126 4.51 2.77 1.63
N ASN A 127 5.48 3.54 1.12
CA ASN A 127 5.65 4.94 1.52
C ASN A 127 4.56 5.83 0.92
N SER A 128 4.41 5.85 -0.41
CA SER A 128 3.49 6.77 -1.09
C SER A 128 2.04 6.31 -0.96
N TYR A 129 1.70 5.13 -1.47
CA TYR A 129 0.32 4.63 -1.45
C TYR A 129 -0.19 4.41 -0.02
N GLY A 130 0.63 3.79 0.85
CA GLY A 130 0.29 3.63 2.27
C GLY A 130 0.08 4.97 2.99
N GLY A 131 0.95 5.96 2.72
CA GLY A 131 0.81 7.31 3.25
C GLY A 131 -0.46 8.03 2.76
N MET A 132 -0.72 7.99 1.45
CA MET A 132 -1.94 8.56 0.86
C MET A 132 -3.18 7.98 1.52
N LYS A 133 -3.22 6.65 1.70
CA LYS A 133 -4.36 5.91 2.30
C LYS A 133 -4.74 6.40 3.69
N ILE A 134 -3.80 6.95 4.46
CA ILE A 134 -4.06 7.53 5.77
C ILE A 134 -4.34 9.04 5.65
N LEU A 135 -3.50 9.74 4.89
CA LEU A 135 -3.52 11.19 4.81
C LEU A 135 -4.80 11.73 4.17
N PHE A 136 -5.22 11.19 3.01
CA PHE A 136 -6.31 11.79 2.25
C PHE A 136 -7.67 11.66 2.96
N PRO A 137 -8.04 10.49 3.53
CA PRO A 137 -9.26 10.39 4.33
C PRO A 137 -9.21 11.31 5.56
N SER A 138 -8.05 11.44 6.20
CA SER A 138 -7.88 12.33 7.36
C SER A 138 -8.07 13.80 6.97
N LEU A 139 -7.49 14.22 5.85
CA LEU A 139 -7.65 15.56 5.31
C LEU A 139 -9.12 15.85 4.99
N LEU A 140 -9.81 14.94 4.28
CA LEU A 140 -11.23 15.08 3.97
C LEU A 140 -12.09 15.17 5.22
N LYS A 141 -11.80 14.36 6.24
CA LYS A 141 -12.48 14.43 7.55
C LYS A 141 -12.32 15.82 8.16
N PHE A 142 -11.10 16.35 8.26
CA PHE A 142 -10.87 17.66 8.88
C PHE A 142 -11.47 18.81 8.08
N ILE A 143 -11.37 18.79 6.75
CA ILE A 143 -12.02 19.78 5.88
C ILE A 143 -13.54 19.74 6.07
N GLY A 144 -14.14 18.55 6.12
CA GLY A 144 -15.57 18.40 6.38
C GLY A 144 -15.99 18.94 7.75
N GLN A 145 -15.16 18.73 8.77
CA GLN A 145 -15.40 19.21 10.15
C GLN A 145 -15.19 20.71 10.33
N ALA A 146 -14.35 21.36 9.53
CA ALA A 146 -14.07 22.80 9.62
C ALA A 146 -15.29 23.69 9.30
N GLY A 147 -16.31 23.11 8.64
CA GLY A 147 -17.61 23.74 8.43
C GLY A 147 -17.60 24.90 7.42
N VAL A 148 -18.76 25.53 7.28
CA VAL A 148 -19.09 26.48 6.20
C VAL A 148 -18.15 27.70 6.14
N LYS A 149 -17.48 28.07 7.24
CA LYS A 149 -16.53 29.18 7.26
C LYS A 149 -15.26 28.91 6.44
N LEU A 150 -14.85 27.65 6.29
CA LEU A 150 -13.73 27.26 5.42
C LEU A 150 -14.18 27.06 3.96
N HIS A 151 -15.46 26.74 3.74
CA HIS A 151 -16.00 26.39 2.42
C HIS A 151 -16.55 27.60 1.64
N LYS A 152 -16.54 28.79 2.25
CA LYS A 152 -16.93 30.04 1.61
C LYS A 152 -15.73 30.71 0.93
#